data_AF-A0A090EBG0-F1
#
_entry.id   AF-A0A090EBG0-F1
#
_cell.length_a   1.000
_cell.length_b   1.000
_cell.length_c   1.000
_cell.angle_alpha   90.00
_cell.angle_beta   90.00
_cell.angle_gamma   90.00
#
_symmetry.space_group_name_H-M   'P 1'
#
loop_
_entity.id
_entity.type
_entity.pdbx_description
1 polymer ?
#
loop_
_entity_poly.entity_id
_entity_poly.type
_entity_poly.pdbx_seq_one_letter_code
_entity_poly.pdbx_strand_id
1 'polypeptide(L)'
;MAVAIKVSVYTNGDDAFVAWAPSDFIAGCRGFLLERGRKAGASEKIEPVENRVGFTKDKPKSGDHRPSDVWPFQRFNWTDHAADVGNVVRYRVTAMMSAGPGKPLTKGVSSDWSDWKTLATDAGGGFSCYFNRGLVLSQFVARYMAKNKLSPAAFKKSLQTNGDAKFRAFLEGDLGLRMVGLTQGAGDELHAALYELGDATLETALIGLGPRLHLILANGSDKKGDGNKDARKNLNDHGIPTIDRMLKSKGLGHNKFVVVSEDGEPKKVWTGSTNWSTTGLCTQVNNGLLIEDAAVAAHFRKHWDLLRDASPPKTDPANFTPALMADNDAPKTSRSARPRRPCGLPAPRTAPT
;
A
#
# COMPACT_ATOMS: atom_id res chain seq x y z
N MET A 1 -23.03 22.74 -27.22
CA MET A 1 -22.38 21.49 -27.65
C MET A 1 -23.00 20.35 -26.86
N ALA A 2 -23.04 19.12 -27.39
CA ALA A 2 -23.45 17.97 -26.57
C ALA A 2 -22.46 17.81 -25.41
N VAL A 3 -22.96 17.54 -24.20
CA VAL A 3 -22.09 17.27 -23.05
C VAL A 3 -21.28 16.01 -23.34
N ALA A 4 -19.97 16.02 -23.06
CA ALA A 4 -19.11 14.85 -23.10
C ALA A 4 -18.62 14.51 -21.69
N ILE A 5 -18.38 13.24 -21.37
CA ILE A 5 -17.81 12.82 -20.09
C ILE A 5 -16.41 12.27 -20.33
N LYS A 6 -15.39 12.94 -19.77
CA LYS A 6 -14.01 12.43 -19.76
C LYS A 6 -13.83 11.50 -18.56
N VAL A 7 -13.17 10.35 -18.75
CA VAL A 7 -12.86 9.39 -17.69
C VAL A 7 -11.35 9.20 -17.59
N SER A 8 -10.84 9.04 -16.37
CA SER A 8 -9.45 8.70 -16.09
C SER A 8 -9.38 7.63 -15.02
N VAL A 9 -8.48 6.67 -15.21
CA VAL A 9 -8.35 5.47 -14.38
C VAL A 9 -6.91 5.34 -13.93
N TYR A 10 -6.72 5.26 -12.62
CA TYR A 10 -5.44 5.03 -11.96
C TYR A 10 -5.56 3.76 -11.13
N THR A 11 -4.58 2.87 -11.22
CA THR A 11 -4.59 1.58 -10.53
C THR A 11 -3.39 1.45 -9.62
N ASN A 12 -3.59 0.87 -8.44
CA ASN A 12 -2.49 0.41 -7.60
C ASN A 12 -2.95 -0.76 -6.73
N GLY A 13 -2.19 -1.85 -6.71
CA GLY A 13 -2.58 -3.07 -6.00
C GLY A 13 -3.90 -3.61 -6.56
N ASP A 14 -4.86 -3.87 -5.69
CA ASP A 14 -6.22 -4.33 -5.98
C ASP A 14 -7.25 -3.20 -6.12
N ASP A 15 -6.80 -1.95 -6.15
CA ASP A 15 -7.68 -0.79 -6.28
C ASP A 15 -7.59 -0.12 -7.66
N ALA A 16 -8.74 0.29 -8.18
CA ALA A 16 -8.86 1.18 -9.33
C ALA A 16 -9.59 2.47 -8.94
N PHE A 17 -8.85 3.58 -8.91
CA PHE A 17 -9.41 4.91 -8.75
C PHE A 17 -9.87 5.45 -10.11
N VAL A 18 -11.17 5.67 -10.23
CA VAL A 18 -11.83 6.20 -11.43
C VAL A 18 -12.31 7.61 -11.12
N ALA A 19 -11.91 8.57 -11.94
CA ALA A 19 -12.41 9.94 -11.88
C ALA A 19 -13.03 10.31 -13.23
N TRP A 20 -14.10 11.11 -13.19
CA TRP A 20 -14.77 11.56 -14.39
C TRP A 20 -15.22 13.02 -14.30
N ALA A 21 -15.23 13.69 -15.45
CA ALA A 21 -15.57 15.09 -15.56
C ALA A 21 -16.47 15.30 -16.79
N PRO A 22 -17.76 15.61 -16.59
CA PRO A 22 -18.61 16.17 -17.65
C PRO A 22 -18.06 17.51 -18.14
N SER A 23 -18.15 17.78 -19.44
CA SER A 23 -17.72 19.05 -20.04
C SER A 23 -18.62 20.23 -19.67
N ASP A 24 -19.83 19.96 -19.19
CA ASP A 24 -20.82 20.95 -18.77
C ASP A 24 -21.85 20.28 -17.81
N PHE A 25 -22.74 21.08 -17.24
CA PHE A 25 -23.84 20.62 -16.39
C PHE A 25 -24.81 19.71 -17.16
N ILE A 26 -25.15 18.56 -16.56
CA ILE A 26 -26.11 17.60 -17.13
C ILE A 26 -27.47 17.77 -16.43
N ALA A 27 -28.37 18.55 -17.02
CA ALA A 27 -29.69 18.81 -16.47
C ALA A 27 -30.49 17.52 -16.26
N GLY A 28 -31.02 17.29 -15.05
CA GLY A 28 -31.78 16.09 -14.69
C GLY A 28 -30.94 14.87 -14.29
N CYS A 29 -29.62 14.99 -14.26
CA CYS A 29 -28.72 13.96 -13.76
C CYS A 29 -28.88 13.78 -12.24
N ARG A 30 -29.01 12.52 -11.78
CA ARG A 30 -29.08 12.14 -10.36
C ARG A 30 -27.82 11.45 -9.85
N GLY A 31 -26.80 11.36 -10.69
CA GLY A 31 -25.54 10.68 -10.43
C GLY A 31 -25.14 9.82 -11.62
N PHE A 32 -24.16 8.96 -11.41
CA PHE A 32 -23.53 8.20 -12.48
C PHE A 32 -23.54 6.69 -12.24
N LEU A 33 -23.93 5.95 -13.28
CA LEU A 33 -23.65 4.53 -13.42
C LEU A 33 -22.18 4.40 -13.80
N LEU A 34 -21.43 3.62 -13.02
CA LEU A 34 -20.07 3.23 -13.34
C LEU A 34 -20.08 1.77 -13.76
N GLU A 35 -19.72 1.50 -15.01
CA GLU A 35 -19.57 0.13 -15.52
C GLU A 35 -18.09 -0.23 -15.55
N ARG A 36 -17.78 -1.43 -15.07
CA ARG A 36 -16.46 -2.05 -15.17
C ARG A 36 -16.49 -3.13 -16.24
N GLY A 37 -15.62 -3.02 -17.22
CA GLY A 37 -15.23 -4.09 -18.11
C GLY A 37 -14.03 -4.82 -17.53
N ARG A 38 -14.08 -6.16 -17.43
CA ARG A 38 -12.96 -7.01 -16.98
C ARG A 38 -12.64 -8.04 -18.05
N LYS A 39 -11.35 -8.23 -18.36
CA LYS A 39 -10.93 -9.34 -19.23
C LYS A 39 -11.18 -10.69 -18.54
N ALA A 40 -11.82 -11.61 -19.26
CA ALA A 40 -12.04 -13.00 -18.89
C ALA A 40 -11.59 -13.89 -20.05
N GLY A 41 -10.29 -14.20 -20.10
CA GLY A 41 -9.67 -14.82 -21.27
C GLY A 41 -9.77 -13.93 -22.50
N ALA A 42 -10.32 -14.45 -23.59
CA ALA A 42 -10.59 -13.70 -24.82
C ALA A 42 -11.89 -12.86 -24.76
N SER A 43 -12.68 -13.01 -23.70
CA SER A 43 -13.96 -12.29 -23.52
C SER A 43 -13.85 -11.12 -22.55
N GLU A 44 -14.87 -10.27 -22.53
CA GLU A 44 -15.03 -9.20 -21.56
C GLU A 44 -16.32 -9.42 -20.77
N LYS A 45 -16.21 -9.35 -19.44
CA LYS A 45 -17.36 -9.28 -18.54
C LYS A 45 -17.61 -7.81 -18.18
N ILE A 46 -18.81 -7.31 -18.47
CA ILE A 46 -19.24 -5.96 -18.12
C ILE A 46 -20.21 -6.04 -16.94
N GLU A 47 -19.92 -5.28 -15.89
CA GLU A 47 -20.72 -5.28 -14.66
C GLU A 47 -20.87 -3.84 -14.14
N PRO A 48 -22.06 -3.45 -13.62
CA PRO A 48 -22.18 -2.22 -12.87
C PRO A 48 -21.38 -2.32 -11.56
N VAL A 49 -20.65 -1.27 -11.21
CA VAL A 49 -19.99 -1.17 -9.91
C VAL A 49 -21.05 -0.95 -8.83
N GLU A 50 -20.96 -1.69 -7.74
CA GLU A 50 -21.86 -1.62 -6.60
C GLU A 50 -21.64 -0.35 -5.77
N ASN A 51 -22.73 0.30 -5.38
CA ASN A 51 -22.73 1.46 -4.49
C ASN A 51 -23.42 1.09 -3.16
N ARG A 52 -22.90 1.63 -2.06
CA ARG A 52 -23.43 1.47 -0.69
C ARG A 52 -24.21 2.70 -0.20
N VAL A 53 -24.27 3.76 -1.01
CA VAL A 53 -24.99 5.00 -0.72
C VAL A 53 -26.23 5.07 -1.59
N GLY A 54 -27.35 4.61 -1.05
CA GLY A 54 -28.67 4.69 -1.69
C GLY A 54 -29.36 6.04 -1.51
N PHE A 55 -30.54 6.20 -2.13
CA PHE A 55 -31.37 7.38 -1.91
C PHE A 55 -32.10 7.28 -0.56
N THR A 56 -32.36 8.43 0.08
CA THR A 56 -33.11 8.50 1.35
C THR A 56 -34.47 7.79 1.28
N LYS A 57 -35.17 7.90 0.15
CA LYS A 57 -36.48 7.27 -0.09
C LYS A 57 -36.43 5.73 -0.04
N ASP A 58 -35.27 5.14 -0.33
CA ASP A 58 -35.10 3.69 -0.39
C ASP A 58 -34.87 3.09 1.02
N LYS A 59 -34.72 3.95 2.04
CA LYS A 59 -34.48 3.58 3.45
C LYS A 59 -33.38 2.51 3.61
N PRO A 60 -32.17 2.74 3.04
CA PRO A 60 -31.10 1.76 3.07
C PRO A 60 -30.67 1.43 4.51
N LYS A 61 -30.39 0.16 4.77
CA LYS A 61 -29.88 -0.34 6.05
C LYS A 61 -28.36 -0.52 5.98
N SER A 62 -27.72 -0.56 7.15
CA SER A 62 -26.28 -0.82 7.23
C SER A 62 -25.94 -2.16 6.56
N GLY A 63 -25.02 -2.11 5.59
CA GLY A 63 -24.59 -3.29 4.82
C GLY A 63 -25.24 -3.43 3.45
N ASP A 64 -26.36 -2.75 3.20
CA ASP A 64 -27.03 -2.76 1.90
C ASP A 64 -26.10 -2.21 0.80
N HIS A 65 -26.26 -2.76 -0.40
CA HIS A 65 -25.63 -2.28 -1.61
C HIS A 65 -26.52 -2.57 -2.82
N ARG A 66 -26.39 -1.76 -3.86
CA ARG A 66 -27.04 -1.95 -5.15
C ARG A 66 -26.09 -1.58 -6.29
N PRO A 67 -26.27 -2.18 -7.47
CA PRO A 67 -25.68 -1.70 -8.72
C PRO A 67 -25.86 -0.19 -8.92
N SER A 68 -24.87 0.47 -9.52
CA SER A 68 -24.88 1.94 -9.71
C SER A 68 -25.86 2.45 -10.78
N ASP A 69 -26.58 1.58 -11.49
CA ASP A 69 -27.77 1.96 -12.27
C ASP A 69 -29.03 2.10 -11.39
N VAL A 70 -29.05 1.46 -10.22
CA VAL A 70 -30.10 1.62 -9.20
C VAL A 70 -29.71 2.71 -8.20
N TRP A 71 -28.49 2.65 -7.66
CA TRP A 71 -27.93 3.62 -6.72
C TRP A 71 -26.73 4.35 -7.35
N PRO A 72 -26.96 5.37 -8.18
CA PRO A 72 -25.88 6.05 -8.90
C PRO A 72 -24.92 6.78 -7.96
N PHE A 73 -23.65 6.87 -8.38
CA PHE A 73 -22.65 7.64 -7.67
C PHE A 73 -22.96 9.13 -7.77
N GLN A 74 -23.24 9.77 -6.63
CA GLN A 74 -23.50 11.22 -6.51
C GLN A 74 -22.20 11.99 -6.22
N ARG A 75 -21.18 11.70 -7.02
CA ARG A 75 -19.82 12.27 -6.93
C ARG A 75 -19.14 12.13 -8.30
N PHE A 76 -17.89 12.58 -8.40
CA PHE A 76 -17.12 12.58 -9.66
C PHE A 76 -15.91 11.66 -9.63
N ASN A 77 -15.79 10.84 -8.59
CA ASN A 77 -14.76 9.82 -8.47
C ASN A 77 -15.23 8.64 -7.61
N TRP A 78 -14.58 7.50 -7.79
CA TRP A 78 -14.82 6.29 -7.02
C TRP A 78 -13.57 5.40 -7.02
N THR A 79 -13.28 4.75 -5.89
CA THR A 79 -12.30 3.66 -5.85
C THR A 79 -13.04 2.34 -5.90
N ASP A 80 -12.81 1.58 -6.94
CA ASP A 80 -13.35 0.24 -7.10
C ASP A 80 -12.42 -0.79 -6.45
N HIS A 81 -12.92 -1.38 -5.35
CA HIS A 81 -12.25 -2.37 -4.52
C HIS A 81 -12.66 -3.82 -4.86
N ALA A 82 -13.40 -4.03 -5.95
CA ALA A 82 -13.94 -5.34 -6.30
C ALA A 82 -13.19 -6.02 -7.46
N ALA A 83 -11.95 -5.60 -7.73
CA ALA A 83 -11.01 -6.26 -8.62
C ALA A 83 -9.78 -6.71 -7.82
N ASP A 84 -9.04 -7.68 -8.36
CA ASP A 84 -7.84 -8.21 -7.70
C ASP A 84 -6.58 -7.83 -8.48
N VAL A 85 -5.42 -7.89 -7.84
CA VAL A 85 -4.11 -7.76 -8.50
C VAL A 85 -4.03 -8.71 -9.71
N GLY A 86 -3.47 -8.22 -10.80
CA GLY A 86 -3.32 -8.92 -12.09
C GLY A 86 -4.56 -8.83 -12.98
N ASN A 87 -5.71 -8.37 -12.46
CA ASN A 87 -6.88 -8.17 -13.30
C ASN A 87 -6.67 -7.01 -14.27
N VAL A 88 -7.23 -7.14 -15.47
CA VAL A 88 -7.19 -6.10 -16.50
C VAL A 88 -8.58 -5.53 -16.67
N VAL A 89 -8.75 -4.25 -16.34
CA VAL A 89 -10.04 -3.57 -16.25
C VAL A 89 -10.09 -2.30 -17.11
N ARG A 90 -11.28 -1.88 -17.46
CA ARG A 90 -11.58 -0.55 -18.02
C ARG A 90 -12.94 -0.08 -17.51
N TYR A 91 -13.20 1.22 -17.61
CA TYR A 91 -14.40 1.81 -17.04
C TYR A 91 -15.14 2.69 -18.04
N ARG A 92 -16.46 2.72 -17.90
CA ARG A 92 -17.37 3.63 -18.59
C ARG A 92 -18.29 4.29 -17.58
N VAL A 93 -18.56 5.57 -17.78
CA VAL A 93 -19.43 6.36 -16.92
C VAL A 93 -20.65 6.83 -17.71
N THR A 94 -21.84 6.55 -17.20
CA THR A 94 -23.11 6.94 -17.81
C THR A 94 -23.92 7.79 -16.83
N ALA A 95 -24.37 8.97 -17.26
CA ALA A 95 -25.26 9.81 -16.47
C ALA A 95 -26.62 9.12 -16.27
N MET A 96 -27.10 9.06 -15.04
CA MET A 96 -28.41 8.48 -14.71
C MET A 96 -29.44 9.60 -14.54
N MET A 97 -30.43 9.61 -15.43
CA MET A 97 -31.37 10.71 -15.62
C MET A 97 -32.70 10.43 -14.93
N SER A 98 -33.28 11.46 -14.32
CA SER A 98 -34.62 11.39 -13.73
C SER A 98 -35.64 12.10 -14.62
N ALA A 99 -36.69 11.38 -15.02
CA ALA A 99 -37.87 11.94 -15.68
C ALA A 99 -38.92 12.48 -14.69
N GLY A 100 -38.54 12.67 -13.42
CA GLY A 100 -39.43 13.13 -12.34
C GLY A 100 -39.50 12.17 -11.14
N PRO A 101 -40.24 12.56 -10.07
CA PRO A 101 -40.42 11.75 -8.87
C PRO A 101 -41.08 10.39 -9.18
N GLY A 102 -40.60 9.33 -8.54
CA GLY A 102 -41.19 7.98 -8.62
C GLY A 102 -40.96 7.21 -9.94
N LYS A 103 -40.43 7.84 -10.99
CA LYS A 103 -40.05 7.16 -12.23
C LYS A 103 -38.68 6.47 -12.09
N PRO A 104 -38.46 5.31 -12.75
CA PRO A 104 -37.13 4.71 -12.84
C PRO A 104 -36.12 5.67 -13.47
N LEU A 105 -34.86 5.55 -13.07
CA LEU A 105 -33.77 6.27 -13.72
C LEU A 105 -33.56 5.71 -15.14
N THR A 106 -33.16 6.58 -16.06
CA THR A 106 -32.85 6.21 -17.46
C THR A 106 -31.40 6.58 -17.77
N LYS A 107 -30.78 5.86 -18.70
CA LYS A 107 -29.40 6.15 -19.14
C LYS A 107 -29.40 7.39 -20.03
N GLY A 108 -28.58 8.37 -19.68
CA GLY A 108 -28.32 9.58 -20.47
C GLY A 108 -26.99 9.48 -21.23
N VAL A 109 -26.27 10.59 -21.30
CA VAL A 109 -24.95 10.64 -21.94
C VAL A 109 -23.98 9.66 -21.27
N SER A 110 -23.20 8.97 -22.09
CA SER A 110 -22.18 8.01 -21.66
C SER A 110 -20.81 8.44 -22.18
N SER A 111 -19.76 8.19 -21.40
CA SER A 111 -18.39 8.32 -21.86
C SER A 111 -18.04 7.20 -22.84
N ASP A 112 -16.94 7.38 -23.58
CA ASP A 112 -16.22 6.23 -24.12
C ASP A 112 -15.68 5.36 -22.99
N TRP A 113 -15.31 4.11 -23.33
CA TRP A 113 -14.54 3.27 -22.43
C TRP A 113 -13.14 3.86 -22.23
N SER A 114 -12.64 3.82 -20.99
CA SER A 114 -11.23 4.08 -20.74
C SER A 114 -10.33 3.06 -21.44
N ASP A 115 -9.04 3.38 -21.53
CA ASP A 115 -8.02 2.38 -21.83
C ASP A 115 -8.07 1.24 -20.80
N TRP A 116 -7.61 0.07 -21.22
CA TRP A 116 -7.36 -1.05 -20.33
C TRP A 116 -6.23 -0.73 -19.35
N LYS A 117 -6.43 -1.02 -18.07
CA LYS A 117 -5.46 -0.91 -16.99
C LYS A 117 -5.31 -2.23 -16.27
N THR A 118 -4.07 -2.61 -15.99
CA THR A 118 -3.77 -3.78 -15.16
C THR A 118 -3.66 -3.31 -13.71
N LEU A 119 -4.40 -3.96 -12.81
CA LEU A 119 -4.24 -3.80 -11.38
C LEU A 119 -2.91 -4.40 -10.94
N ALA A 120 -1.98 -3.56 -10.50
CA ALA A 120 -0.63 -3.96 -10.14
C ALA A 120 -0.07 -3.00 -9.09
N THR A 121 0.88 -3.46 -8.28
CA THR A 121 1.62 -2.62 -7.33
C THR A 121 2.75 -1.84 -8.00
N ASP A 122 3.15 -2.21 -9.21
CA ASP A 122 4.15 -1.51 -10.02
C ASP A 122 3.57 -0.20 -10.57
N ALA A 123 4.15 0.92 -10.15
CA ALA A 123 3.81 2.27 -10.61
C ALA A 123 4.70 2.74 -11.78
N GLY A 124 5.60 1.87 -12.26
CA GLY A 124 6.55 2.13 -13.32
C GLY A 124 7.87 2.75 -12.85
N GLY A 125 8.89 2.70 -13.71
CA GLY A 125 10.18 3.33 -13.45
C GLY A 125 10.97 2.72 -12.29
N GLY A 126 10.71 1.45 -11.93
CA GLY A 126 11.32 0.80 -10.77
C GLY A 126 10.70 1.19 -9.43
N PHE A 127 9.49 1.76 -9.43
CA PHE A 127 8.78 2.14 -8.22
C PHE A 127 7.53 1.28 -8.06
N SER A 128 7.37 0.63 -6.90
CA SER A 128 6.16 -0.09 -6.55
C SER A 128 5.61 0.36 -5.21
N CYS A 129 4.28 0.44 -5.10
CA CYS A 129 3.59 0.83 -3.88
C CYS A 129 2.64 -0.28 -3.42
N TYR A 130 2.77 -0.65 -2.15
CA TYR A 130 2.03 -1.71 -1.50
C TYR A 130 1.24 -1.12 -0.35
N PHE A 131 0.02 -1.60 -0.14
CA PHE A 131 -0.85 -1.16 0.93
C PHE A 131 -1.37 -2.37 1.71
N ASN A 132 -1.60 -2.16 2.99
CA ASN A 132 -2.39 -3.08 3.79
C ASN A 132 -3.85 -2.60 3.87
N ARG A 133 -4.73 -3.42 4.42
CA ARG A 133 -6.16 -3.12 4.67
C ARG A 133 -6.42 -2.94 6.16
N GLY A 134 -5.52 -2.26 6.88
CA GLY A 134 -5.55 -2.10 8.34
C GLY A 134 -6.63 -1.16 8.91
N LEU A 135 -7.79 -1.05 8.26
CA LEU A 135 -8.91 -0.20 8.66
C LEU A 135 -9.74 -0.87 9.78
N VAL A 136 -9.25 -0.83 11.03
CA VAL A 136 -9.94 -1.45 12.18
C VAL A 136 -11.36 -0.94 12.39
N LEU A 137 -11.63 0.33 12.07
CA LEU A 137 -12.94 0.95 12.20
C LEU A 137 -13.87 0.70 11.00
N SER A 138 -13.47 -0.16 10.07
CA SER A 138 -14.29 -0.47 8.89
C SER A 138 -15.49 -1.36 9.23
N GLN A 139 -16.51 -1.27 8.37
CA GLN A 139 -17.68 -2.16 8.43
C GLN A 139 -17.33 -3.64 8.20
N PHE A 140 -16.23 -3.95 7.50
CA PHE A 140 -15.84 -5.35 7.30
C PHE A 140 -15.21 -5.93 8.57
N VAL A 141 -14.36 -5.18 9.31
CA VAL A 141 -13.83 -5.62 10.60
C VAL A 141 -14.95 -5.75 11.62
N ALA A 142 -15.86 -4.77 11.70
CA ALA A 142 -17.01 -4.83 12.61
C ALA A 142 -17.87 -6.09 12.37
N ARG A 143 -18.17 -6.42 11.11
CA ARG A 143 -18.91 -7.64 10.75
C ARG A 143 -18.14 -8.91 11.07
N TYR A 144 -16.83 -8.94 10.80
CA TYR A 144 -15.98 -10.07 11.16
C TYR A 144 -15.97 -10.30 12.68
N MET A 145 -15.79 -9.25 13.47
CA MET A 145 -15.80 -9.33 14.93
C MET A 145 -17.17 -9.77 15.46
N ALA A 146 -18.27 -9.22 14.94
CA ALA A 146 -19.62 -9.63 15.33
C ALA A 146 -19.91 -11.11 15.00
N LYS A 147 -19.55 -11.56 13.79
CA LYS A 147 -19.70 -12.95 13.36
C LYS A 147 -18.92 -13.92 14.25
N ASN A 148 -17.72 -13.54 14.64
CA ASN A 148 -16.82 -14.36 15.46
C ASN A 148 -16.94 -14.08 16.97
N LYS A 149 -17.89 -13.24 17.39
CA LYS A 149 -18.12 -12.85 18.80
C LYS A 149 -16.85 -12.33 19.50
N LEU A 150 -16.03 -11.56 18.79
CA LEU A 150 -14.77 -11.01 19.30
C LEU A 150 -14.95 -9.62 19.91
N SER A 151 -14.40 -9.41 21.11
CA SER A 151 -14.16 -8.07 21.64
C SER A 151 -12.94 -7.43 20.95
N PRO A 152 -12.74 -6.10 21.01
CA PRO A 152 -11.53 -5.47 20.46
C PRO A 152 -10.23 -6.04 21.00
N ALA A 153 -10.18 -6.36 22.30
CA ALA A 153 -9.00 -6.97 22.93
C ALA A 153 -8.76 -8.41 22.43
N ALA A 154 -9.84 -9.21 22.32
CA ALA A 154 -9.75 -10.58 21.80
C ALA A 154 -9.34 -10.59 20.32
N PHE A 155 -9.85 -9.65 19.51
CA PHE A 155 -9.46 -9.48 18.12
C PHE A 155 -7.98 -9.11 17.98
N LYS A 156 -7.49 -8.13 18.74
CA LYS A 156 -6.07 -7.77 18.73
C LYS A 156 -5.18 -8.96 19.11
N LYS A 157 -5.59 -9.74 20.12
CA LYS A 157 -4.87 -10.95 20.53
C LYS A 157 -4.89 -12.03 19.44
N SER A 158 -6.03 -12.24 18.77
CA SER A 158 -6.13 -13.26 17.72
C SER A 158 -5.25 -12.96 16.50
N LEU A 159 -4.96 -11.69 16.23
CA LEU A 159 -4.00 -11.30 15.19
C LEU A 159 -2.56 -11.69 15.55
N GLN A 160 -2.18 -11.60 16.82
CA GLN A 160 -0.83 -11.95 17.29
C GLN A 160 -0.58 -13.47 17.30
N THR A 161 -1.62 -14.27 17.53
CA THR A 161 -1.54 -15.74 17.60
C THR A 161 -1.98 -16.43 16.31
N ASN A 162 -2.02 -15.71 15.17
CA ASN A 162 -2.45 -16.22 13.85
C ASN A 162 -3.80 -16.98 13.87
N GLY A 163 -4.78 -16.51 14.64
CA GLY A 163 -6.04 -17.24 14.87
C GLY A 163 -6.90 -17.46 13.62
N ASP A 164 -6.98 -16.46 12.73
CA ASP A 164 -7.56 -16.60 11.38
C ASP A 164 -6.54 -16.08 10.36
N ALA A 165 -5.75 -17.00 9.82
CA ALA A 165 -4.71 -16.69 8.85
C ALA A 165 -5.25 -16.05 7.57
N LYS A 166 -6.47 -16.41 7.14
CA LYS A 166 -7.08 -15.84 5.92
C LYS A 166 -7.49 -14.40 6.15
N PHE A 167 -8.14 -14.11 7.27
CA PHE A 167 -8.53 -12.74 7.61
C PHE A 167 -7.30 -11.87 7.88
N ARG A 168 -6.28 -12.43 8.54
CA ARG A 168 -5.01 -11.73 8.72
C ARG A 168 -4.34 -11.40 7.39
N ALA A 169 -4.21 -12.35 6.47
CA ALA A 169 -3.66 -12.10 5.12
C ALA A 169 -4.48 -11.04 4.35
N PHE A 170 -5.80 -11.06 4.50
CA PHE A 170 -6.66 -10.01 3.95
C PHE A 170 -6.32 -8.61 4.51
N LEU A 171 -6.09 -8.50 5.83
CA LEU A 171 -5.69 -7.24 6.47
C LEU A 171 -4.28 -6.80 6.09
N GLU A 172 -3.36 -7.73 5.93
CA GLU A 172 -1.97 -7.46 5.53
C GLU A 172 -1.88 -6.92 4.09
N GLY A 173 -2.81 -7.33 3.23
CA GLY A 173 -2.77 -7.01 1.81
C GLY A 173 -1.50 -7.50 1.13
N ASP A 174 -1.20 -6.96 -0.04
CA ASP A 174 0.04 -7.28 -0.77
C ASP A 174 1.28 -6.80 -0.01
N LEU A 175 1.11 -5.83 0.89
CA LEU A 175 2.19 -5.29 1.71
C LEU A 175 2.82 -6.37 2.60
N GLY A 176 2.03 -7.13 3.36
CA GLY A 176 2.58 -8.17 4.23
C GLY A 176 3.32 -9.26 3.45
N LEU A 177 2.72 -9.73 2.35
CA LEU A 177 3.34 -10.72 1.45
C LEU A 177 4.66 -10.20 0.89
N ARG A 178 4.68 -8.94 0.41
CA ARG A 178 5.90 -8.37 -0.17
C ARG A 178 7.00 -8.20 0.87
N MET A 179 6.67 -7.80 2.10
CA MET A 179 7.65 -7.64 3.17
C MET A 179 8.36 -8.96 3.51
N VAL A 180 7.65 -10.08 3.55
CA VAL A 180 8.26 -11.41 3.68
C VAL A 180 9.09 -11.75 2.44
N GLY A 181 8.58 -11.45 1.24
CA GLY A 181 9.29 -11.68 -0.01
C GLY A 181 10.65 -10.96 -0.11
N LEU A 182 10.83 -9.82 0.57
CA LEU A 182 12.12 -9.13 0.63
C LEU A 182 13.24 -9.97 1.25
N THR A 183 12.91 -10.93 2.12
CA THR A 183 13.92 -11.74 2.83
C THR A 183 14.29 -13.02 2.10
N GLN A 184 13.67 -13.29 0.94
CA GLN A 184 13.79 -14.56 0.22
C GLN A 184 14.81 -14.54 -0.93
N GLY A 185 15.45 -13.41 -1.23
CA GLY A 185 16.46 -13.30 -2.28
C GLY A 185 17.72 -14.11 -1.96
N ALA A 186 18.20 -14.92 -2.91
CA ALA A 186 19.46 -15.65 -2.80
C ALA A 186 20.64 -14.72 -3.08
N GLY A 187 21.64 -14.68 -2.20
CA GLY A 187 22.79 -13.78 -2.32
C GLY A 187 22.54 -12.35 -1.82
N ASP A 188 21.29 -11.99 -1.52
CA ASP A 188 20.92 -10.66 -1.03
C ASP A 188 21.39 -10.44 0.42
N GLU A 189 22.06 -9.30 0.68
CA GLU A 189 22.35 -8.77 2.02
C GLU A 189 21.40 -7.62 2.38
N LEU A 190 20.85 -7.65 3.59
CA LEU A 190 19.81 -6.73 4.04
C LEU A 190 20.34 -5.83 5.17
N HIS A 191 20.30 -4.52 4.93
CA HIS A 191 20.60 -3.50 5.93
C HIS A 191 19.31 -2.81 6.36
N ALA A 192 18.81 -3.17 7.53
CA ALA A 192 17.53 -2.71 8.04
C ALA A 192 17.70 -1.69 9.17
N ALA A 193 16.89 -0.63 9.16
CA ALA A 193 16.72 0.28 10.29
C ALA A 193 15.23 0.39 10.62
N LEU A 194 14.85 -0.18 11.76
CA LEU A 194 13.45 -0.36 12.14
C LEU A 194 13.11 0.37 13.45
N TYR A 195 12.00 1.09 13.42
CA TYR A 195 11.40 1.75 14.58
C TYR A 195 10.73 0.73 15.51
N GLU A 196 9.91 -0.15 14.94
CA GLU A 196 9.18 -1.20 15.65
C GLU A 196 9.31 -2.53 14.91
N LEU A 197 9.57 -3.58 15.69
CA LEU A 197 9.55 -4.98 15.26
C LEU A 197 8.80 -5.78 16.33
N GLY A 198 7.81 -6.55 15.91
CA GLY A 198 6.94 -7.28 16.84
C GLY A 198 5.87 -8.07 16.10
N ASP A 199 6.30 -8.80 15.06
CA ASP A 199 5.44 -9.66 14.28
C ASP A 199 6.14 -11.00 14.04
N ALA A 200 5.54 -12.09 14.50
CA ALA A 200 6.17 -13.40 14.49
C ALA A 200 6.58 -13.87 13.08
N THR A 201 5.79 -13.56 12.06
CA THR A 201 6.09 -13.94 10.67
C THR A 201 7.30 -13.16 10.16
N LEU A 202 7.33 -11.85 10.40
CA LEU A 202 8.46 -11.00 9.98
C LEU A 202 9.73 -11.30 10.78
N GLU A 203 9.62 -11.55 12.09
CA GLU A 203 10.75 -11.97 12.92
C GLU A 203 11.33 -13.29 12.42
N THR A 204 10.49 -14.27 12.12
CA THR A 204 10.93 -15.55 11.54
C THR A 204 11.63 -15.34 10.19
N ALA A 205 11.06 -14.49 9.34
CA ALA A 205 11.64 -14.15 8.04
C ALA A 205 13.01 -13.46 8.15
N LEU A 206 13.17 -12.58 9.14
CA LEU A 206 14.44 -11.90 9.46
C LEU A 206 15.47 -12.87 10.04
N ILE A 207 15.07 -13.75 10.96
CA ILE A 207 15.95 -14.79 11.54
C ILE A 207 16.47 -15.72 10.44
N GLY A 208 15.63 -16.09 9.47
CA GLY A 208 16.01 -16.93 8.33
C GLY A 208 17.09 -16.33 7.41
N LEU A 209 17.35 -15.01 7.47
CA LEU A 209 18.46 -14.40 6.74
C LEU A 209 19.83 -14.76 7.31
N GLY A 210 19.90 -15.06 8.61
CA GLY A 210 21.15 -15.38 9.30
C GLY A 210 22.16 -14.22 9.19
N PRO A 211 23.42 -14.51 8.80
CA PRO A 211 24.49 -13.50 8.73
C PRO A 211 24.26 -12.41 7.68
N ARG A 212 23.29 -12.57 6.77
CA ARG A 212 22.97 -11.60 5.72
C ARG A 212 22.15 -10.41 6.24
N LEU A 213 21.72 -10.43 7.49
CA LEU A 213 20.94 -9.37 8.10
C LEU A 213 21.80 -8.48 9.00
N HIS A 214 21.78 -7.18 8.72
CA HIS A 214 22.33 -6.14 9.57
C HIS A 214 21.19 -5.24 10.07
N LEU A 215 20.85 -5.37 11.36
CA LEU A 215 19.63 -4.76 11.92
C LEU A 215 19.95 -3.70 12.97
N ILE A 216 19.59 -2.45 12.66
CA ILE A 216 19.46 -1.37 13.64
C ILE A 216 18.01 -1.35 14.14
N LEU A 217 17.81 -1.49 15.45
CA LEU A 217 16.48 -1.57 16.05
C LEU A 217 16.34 -0.54 17.16
N ALA A 218 15.43 0.41 16.98
CA ALA A 218 15.15 1.47 17.93
C ALA A 218 14.37 0.97 19.15
N ASN A 219 14.00 1.87 20.07
CA ASN A 219 13.20 1.56 21.25
C ASN A 219 11.68 1.50 21.01
N GLY A 220 11.20 1.74 19.78
CA GLY A 220 9.77 1.77 19.45
C GLY A 220 8.98 2.89 20.14
N SER A 221 7.65 2.74 20.16
CA SER A 221 6.71 3.71 20.76
C SER A 221 6.57 3.62 22.28
N ASP A 222 7.31 2.72 22.94
CA ASP A 222 7.19 2.51 24.37
C ASP A 222 7.77 3.69 25.17
N LYS A 223 6.93 4.30 26.00
CA LYS A 223 7.29 5.48 26.82
C LYS A 223 8.15 5.14 28.04
N LYS A 224 8.29 3.85 28.38
CA LYS A 224 8.91 3.35 29.61
C LYS A 224 10.20 2.56 29.36
N GLY A 225 10.58 2.30 28.11
CA GLY A 225 11.78 1.53 27.80
C GLY A 225 11.87 1.08 26.35
N ASP A 226 12.17 -0.21 26.17
CA ASP A 226 12.32 -0.85 24.86
C ASP A 226 11.04 -1.57 24.45
N GLY A 227 10.25 -0.95 23.57
CA GLY A 227 9.07 -1.58 22.99
C GLY A 227 9.39 -2.77 22.09
N ASN A 228 10.66 -2.93 21.69
CA ASN A 228 11.14 -4.05 20.88
C ASN A 228 11.91 -5.08 21.71
N LYS A 229 11.86 -5.03 23.05
CA LYS A 229 12.63 -5.93 23.93
C LYS A 229 12.46 -7.41 23.60
N ASP A 230 11.21 -7.84 23.39
CA ASP A 230 10.90 -9.24 23.12
C ASP A 230 11.39 -9.68 21.74
N ALA A 231 11.19 -8.85 20.70
CA ALA A 231 11.72 -9.11 19.37
C ALA A 231 13.26 -9.14 19.37
N ARG A 232 13.90 -8.18 20.04
CA ARG A 232 15.35 -8.11 20.21
C ARG A 232 15.89 -9.37 20.88
N LYS A 233 15.24 -9.83 21.95
CA LYS A 233 15.59 -11.08 22.62
C LYS A 233 15.44 -12.26 21.66
N ASN A 234 14.32 -12.37 20.95
CA ASN A 234 14.06 -13.46 20.02
C ASN A 234 15.12 -13.55 18.91
N LEU A 235 15.48 -12.42 18.29
CA LEU A 235 16.56 -12.32 17.30
C LEU A 235 17.91 -12.76 17.89
N ASN A 236 18.28 -12.21 19.05
CA ASN A 236 19.56 -12.51 19.70
C ASN A 236 19.66 -13.99 20.13
N ASP A 237 18.58 -14.58 20.65
CA ASP A 237 18.50 -16.00 21.01
C ASP A 237 18.74 -16.92 19.78
N HIS A 238 18.40 -16.44 18.58
CA HIS A 238 18.65 -17.14 17.31
C HIS A 238 19.95 -16.69 16.61
N GLY A 239 20.83 -15.98 17.31
CA GLY A 239 22.16 -15.60 16.80
C GLY A 239 22.16 -14.42 15.83
N ILE A 240 21.09 -13.64 15.76
CA ILE A 240 21.03 -12.41 14.95
C ILE A 240 21.35 -11.21 15.84
N PRO A 241 22.54 -10.60 15.73
CA PRO A 241 22.88 -9.43 16.53
C PRO A 241 22.05 -8.21 16.09
N THR A 242 21.61 -7.44 17.08
CA THR A 242 20.93 -6.16 16.89
C THR A 242 21.83 -5.01 17.28
N ILE A 243 21.76 -3.91 16.53
CA ILE A 243 22.41 -2.64 16.87
C ILE A 243 21.34 -1.76 17.55
N ASP A 244 21.54 -1.52 18.84
CA ASP A 244 20.57 -0.82 19.68
C ASP A 244 20.56 0.68 19.42
N ARG A 245 19.43 1.22 18.95
CA ARG A 245 19.25 2.67 18.77
C ARG A 245 18.27 3.25 19.79
N MET A 246 18.70 3.29 21.06
CA MET A 246 17.87 3.67 22.19
C MET A 246 17.93 5.18 22.46
N LEU A 247 16.96 5.95 21.93
CA LEU A 247 16.99 7.42 22.02
C LEU A 247 16.22 8.01 23.22
N LYS A 248 15.36 7.22 23.86
CA LYS A 248 14.58 7.58 25.05
C LYS A 248 13.87 8.95 24.89
N SER A 249 14.17 9.92 25.76
CA SER A 249 13.48 11.22 25.83
C SER A 249 13.90 12.23 24.75
N LYS A 250 14.93 11.95 23.94
CA LYS A 250 15.44 12.92 22.94
C LYS A 250 14.74 12.87 21.60
N GLY A 251 14.07 11.77 21.28
CA GLY A 251 13.41 11.59 20.00
C GLY A 251 13.16 10.12 19.68
N LEU A 252 12.64 9.88 18.49
CA LEU A 252 12.27 8.55 18.02
C LEU A 252 13.26 8.09 16.95
N GLY A 253 13.76 6.85 17.06
CA GLY A 253 14.49 6.18 15.98
C GLY A 253 13.53 5.73 14.89
N HIS A 254 12.85 6.67 14.24
CA HIS A 254 11.59 6.44 13.53
C HIS A 254 11.73 5.86 12.10
N ASN A 255 12.90 5.32 11.76
CA ASN A 255 13.19 4.74 10.46
C ASN A 255 12.44 3.43 10.23
N LYS A 256 12.05 3.18 8.97
CA LYS A 256 11.30 1.98 8.54
C LYS A 256 11.76 1.59 7.14
N PHE A 257 13.05 1.30 7.00
CA PHE A 257 13.61 0.97 5.70
C PHE A 257 14.53 -0.25 5.76
N VAL A 258 14.67 -0.89 4.60
CA VAL A 258 15.60 -1.99 4.33
C VAL A 258 16.29 -1.73 3.01
N VAL A 259 17.61 -1.62 3.02
CA VAL A 259 18.40 -1.65 1.79
C VAL A 259 18.72 -3.09 1.47
N VAL A 260 18.49 -3.49 0.23
CA VAL A 260 18.88 -4.80 -0.27
C VAL A 260 20.06 -4.62 -1.21
N SER A 261 21.15 -5.31 -0.90
CA SER A 261 22.39 -5.31 -1.67
C SER A 261 22.58 -6.66 -2.32
N GLU A 262 23.08 -6.65 -3.56
CA GLU A 262 23.42 -7.84 -4.34
C GLU A 262 24.92 -7.74 -4.65
N ASP A 263 25.70 -8.76 -4.30
CA ASP A 263 27.17 -8.77 -4.40
C ASP A 263 27.84 -7.55 -3.71
N GLY A 264 27.31 -7.14 -2.56
CA GLY A 264 27.79 -5.99 -1.77
C GLY A 264 27.32 -4.61 -2.29
N GLU A 265 26.63 -4.56 -3.43
CA GLU A 265 26.20 -3.31 -4.05
C GLU A 265 24.71 -3.02 -3.77
N PRO A 266 24.34 -1.84 -3.24
CA PRO A 266 22.95 -1.51 -2.95
C PRO A 266 22.13 -1.37 -4.24
N LYS A 267 21.09 -2.20 -4.42
CA LYS A 267 20.27 -2.23 -5.65
C LYS A 267 18.89 -1.64 -5.48
N LYS A 268 18.26 -1.91 -4.34
CA LYS A 268 16.87 -1.55 -4.09
C LYS A 268 16.68 -1.19 -2.62
N VAL A 269 15.70 -0.35 -2.35
CA VAL A 269 15.30 0.01 -0.99
C VAL A 269 13.82 -0.22 -0.80
N TRP A 270 13.47 -0.86 0.31
CA TRP A 270 12.14 -0.85 0.87
C TRP A 270 12.03 0.27 1.91
N THR A 271 11.00 1.10 1.83
CA THR A 271 10.71 2.12 2.86
C THR A 271 9.20 2.39 2.93
N GLY A 272 8.72 3.16 3.90
CA GLY A 272 7.31 3.53 3.97
C GLY A 272 6.87 3.91 5.37
N SER A 273 5.57 3.78 5.63
CA SER A 273 4.99 4.09 6.94
C SER A 273 4.88 2.86 7.85
N THR A 274 4.95 1.64 7.29
CA THR A 274 4.66 0.41 8.03
C THR A 274 5.69 0.08 9.10
N ASN A 275 5.25 0.04 10.36
CA ASN A 275 5.97 -0.66 11.42
C ASN A 275 5.96 -2.18 11.16
N TRP A 276 7.08 -2.86 11.43
CA TRP A 276 7.21 -4.31 11.25
C TRP A 276 6.60 -5.06 12.44
N SER A 277 5.37 -4.69 12.81
CA SER A 277 4.63 -5.23 13.95
C SER A 277 3.25 -5.69 13.51
N THR A 278 2.64 -6.62 14.25
CA THR A 278 1.27 -7.09 13.94
C THR A 278 0.28 -5.91 13.86
N THR A 279 0.43 -4.90 14.70
CA THR A 279 -0.43 -3.70 14.64
C THR A 279 -0.15 -2.85 13.41
N GLY A 280 1.10 -2.69 13.01
CA GLY A 280 1.47 -1.98 11.79
C GLY A 280 0.90 -2.66 10.54
N LEU A 281 0.96 -3.99 10.50
CA LEU A 281 0.46 -4.81 9.39
C LEU A 281 -1.06 -4.91 9.32
N CYS A 282 -1.75 -5.03 10.45
CA CYS A 282 -3.16 -5.44 10.46
C CYS A 282 -4.13 -4.39 10.99
N THR A 283 -3.66 -3.34 11.67
CA THR A 283 -4.54 -2.44 12.45
C THR A 283 -4.40 -0.95 12.14
N GLN A 284 -3.46 -0.61 11.26
CA GLN A 284 -3.16 0.75 10.86
C GLN A 284 -3.14 0.80 9.33
N VAL A 285 -3.57 1.91 8.73
CA VAL A 285 -3.44 2.10 7.29
C VAL A 285 -2.01 2.51 7.00
N ASN A 286 -1.28 1.66 6.30
CA ASN A 286 0.12 1.84 6.03
C ASN A 286 0.45 1.54 4.57
N ASN A 287 1.56 2.13 4.12
CA ASN A 287 2.14 1.86 2.81
C ASN A 287 3.58 1.36 2.93
N GLY A 288 3.99 0.62 1.92
CA GLY A 288 5.33 0.14 1.68
C GLY A 288 5.72 0.48 0.25
N LEU A 289 6.91 1.01 0.08
CA LEU A 289 7.48 1.45 -1.19
C LEU A 289 8.68 0.59 -1.46
N LEU A 290 8.70 -0.05 -2.63
CA LEU A 290 9.89 -0.65 -3.17
C LEU A 290 10.42 0.27 -4.27
N ILE A 291 11.69 0.65 -4.14
CA ILE A 291 12.38 1.49 -5.12
C ILE A 291 13.59 0.71 -5.63
N GLU A 292 13.50 0.24 -6.86
CA GLU A 292 14.53 -0.51 -7.59
C GLU A 292 15.41 0.47 -8.37
N ASP A 293 16.13 1.31 -7.64
CA ASP A 293 17.09 2.28 -8.18
C ASP A 293 18.36 2.27 -7.30
N ALA A 294 19.48 1.90 -7.91
CA ALA A 294 20.75 1.75 -7.19
C ALA A 294 21.26 3.08 -6.60
N ALA A 295 20.99 4.22 -7.25
CA ALA A 295 21.42 5.52 -6.72
C ALA A 295 20.58 5.92 -5.50
N VAL A 296 19.27 5.64 -5.53
CA VAL A 296 18.41 5.82 -4.34
C VAL A 296 18.86 4.86 -3.22
N ALA A 297 19.07 3.58 -3.53
CA ALA A 297 19.51 2.59 -2.56
C ALA A 297 20.86 2.96 -1.92
N ALA A 298 21.80 3.53 -2.69
CA ALA A 298 23.07 4.02 -2.18
C ALA A 298 22.93 5.17 -1.18
N HIS A 299 21.96 6.08 -1.36
CA HIS A 299 21.67 7.13 -0.37
C HIS A 299 21.18 6.52 0.95
N PHE A 300 20.26 5.56 0.90
CA PHE A 300 19.79 4.87 2.11
C PHE A 300 20.88 4.03 2.77
N ARG A 301 21.76 3.41 1.97
CA ARG A 301 22.89 2.63 2.49
C ARG A 301 23.87 3.51 3.26
N LYS A 302 24.23 4.66 2.69
CA LYS A 302 25.05 5.67 3.37
C LYS A 302 24.38 6.15 4.66
N HIS A 303 23.08 6.40 4.63
CA HIS A 303 22.34 6.79 5.83
C HIS A 303 22.35 5.69 6.91
N TRP A 304 22.21 4.42 6.51
CA TRP A 304 22.31 3.29 7.42
C TRP A 304 23.69 3.21 8.10
N ASP A 305 24.78 3.41 7.36
CA ASP A 305 26.13 3.44 7.95
C ASP A 305 26.27 4.57 8.99
N LEU A 306 25.73 5.76 8.72
CA LEU A 306 25.69 6.86 9.69
C LEU A 306 24.86 6.53 10.94
N LEU A 307 23.73 5.83 10.77
CA LEU A 307 22.91 5.36 11.89
C LEU A 307 23.67 4.32 12.72
N ARG A 308 24.36 3.37 12.09
CA ARG A 308 25.20 2.37 12.75
C ARG A 308 26.27 3.07 13.58
N ASP A 309 27.01 4.00 13.00
CA ASP A 309 28.13 4.67 13.69
C ASP A 309 27.64 5.56 14.85
N ALA A 310 26.38 6.00 14.81
CA ALA A 310 25.70 6.72 15.88
C ALA A 310 24.96 5.81 16.88
N SER A 311 25.12 4.48 16.81
CA SER A 311 24.39 3.51 17.63
C SER A 311 25.33 2.40 18.20
N PRO A 312 25.23 2.04 19.49
CA PRO A 312 24.37 2.66 20.50
C PRO A 312 24.80 4.10 20.81
N PRO A 313 23.85 4.98 21.20
CA PRO A 313 24.19 6.32 21.61
C PRO A 313 25.20 6.31 22.76
N LYS A 314 26.24 7.14 22.65
CA LYS A 314 27.31 7.23 23.66
C LYS A 314 26.90 8.01 24.92
N THR A 315 25.75 8.67 24.90
CA THR A 315 25.25 9.52 25.99
C THR A 315 23.79 9.19 26.31
N ASP A 316 23.41 9.41 27.57
CA ASP A 316 22.01 9.43 28.00
C ASP A 316 21.74 10.77 28.71
N PRO A 317 20.94 11.68 28.10
CA PRO A 317 20.17 11.46 26.89
C PRO A 317 21.01 11.43 25.59
N ALA A 318 20.51 10.74 24.56
CA ALA A 318 21.22 10.53 23.29
C ALA A 318 21.54 11.83 22.54
N ASN A 319 22.77 11.98 22.06
CA ASN A 319 23.17 13.04 21.14
C ASN A 319 23.06 12.57 19.69
N PHE A 320 22.67 13.48 18.79
CA PHE A 320 22.74 13.26 17.35
C PHE A 320 24.13 13.69 16.83
N THR A 321 24.77 12.86 16.03
CA THR A 321 26.09 13.20 15.48
C THR A 321 25.94 14.30 14.43
N PRO A 322 26.93 15.22 14.29
CA PRO A 322 26.89 16.26 13.26
C PRO A 322 26.69 15.70 11.84
N ALA A 323 27.31 14.55 11.54
CA ALA A 323 27.16 13.88 10.25
C ALA A 323 25.73 13.38 9.99
N LEU A 324 25.05 12.84 11.01
CA LEU A 324 23.67 12.37 10.87
C LEU A 324 22.69 13.54 10.70
N MET A 325 22.90 14.63 11.45
CA MET A 325 22.10 15.85 11.29
C MET A 325 22.26 16.44 9.89
N ALA A 326 23.51 16.62 9.44
CA ALA A 326 23.80 17.14 8.11
C ALA A 326 23.22 16.26 6.98
N ASP A 327 23.20 14.94 7.16
CA ASP A 327 22.59 14.05 6.16
C ASP A 327 21.07 14.19 6.08
N ASN A 328 20.40 14.31 7.24
CA ASN A 328 18.94 14.50 7.34
C ASN A 328 18.46 15.86 6.85
N ASP A 329 19.26 16.91 7.05
CA ASP A 329 18.90 18.28 6.67
C ASP A 329 19.11 18.57 5.17
N ALA A 330 19.69 17.62 4.43
CA ALA A 330 20.02 17.77 3.02
C ALA A 330 19.21 16.80 2.13
N PRO A 331 18.22 17.29 1.35
CA PRO A 331 17.49 16.45 0.41
C PRO A 331 18.43 15.84 -0.63
N LYS A 332 18.17 14.59 -1.02
CA LYS A 332 18.95 13.88 -2.04
C LYS A 332 18.19 13.87 -3.36
N THR A 333 18.91 13.88 -4.46
CA THR A 333 18.34 13.76 -5.81
C THR A 333 19.16 12.78 -6.61
N SER A 334 18.52 11.71 -7.07
CA SER A 334 19.08 10.78 -8.05
C SER A 334 18.42 11.03 -9.40
N ARG A 335 19.22 11.00 -10.47
CA ARG A 335 18.68 10.93 -11.84
C ARG A 335 18.62 9.46 -12.23
N SER A 336 17.41 8.91 -12.32
CA SER A 336 17.22 7.55 -12.84
C SER A 336 17.78 7.46 -14.26
N ALA A 337 18.55 6.40 -14.55
CA ALA A 337 19.14 6.15 -15.86
C ALA A 337 18.08 5.64 -16.86
N ARG A 338 17.17 6.53 -17.30
CA ARG A 338 16.03 6.28 -18.22
C ARG A 338 15.09 5.13 -17.79
N PRO A 339 13.76 5.33 -17.84
CA PRO A 339 12.84 4.21 -17.66
C PRO A 339 13.13 3.13 -18.71
N ARG A 340 13.31 1.87 -18.28
CA ARG A 340 13.28 0.72 -19.19
C ARG A 340 11.98 0.84 -20.00
N ARG A 341 12.09 0.82 -21.33
CA ARG A 341 10.92 0.84 -22.22
C ARG A 341 9.96 -0.27 -21.78
N PRO A 342 8.64 -0.02 -21.73
CA PRO A 342 7.67 -1.11 -21.64
C PRO A 342 7.95 -2.11 -22.77
N CYS A 343 8.07 -3.39 -22.43
CA CYS A 343 8.16 -4.45 -23.41
C CYS A 343 6.90 -4.40 -24.29
N GLY A 344 7.01 -4.00 -25.57
CA GLY A 344 5.88 -4.06 -26.51
C GLY A 344 5.70 -2.93 -27.54
N LEU A 345 6.59 -1.93 -27.63
CA LEU A 345 6.51 -0.94 -28.71
C LEU A 345 7.59 -1.18 -29.77
N PRO A 346 7.23 -1.41 -31.06
CA PRO A 346 8.21 -1.55 -32.13
C PRO A 346 8.98 -0.23 -32.29
N ALA A 347 10.26 -0.33 -32.65
CA ALA A 347 11.09 0.82 -32.93
C ALA A 347 10.48 1.68 -34.06
N PRO A 348 10.56 3.03 -33.98
CA PRO A 348 10.14 3.87 -35.08
C PRO A 348 10.99 3.52 -36.30
N ARG A 349 10.34 3.16 -37.40
CA ARG A 349 11.00 2.94 -38.69
C ARG A 349 11.65 4.26 -39.09
N THR A 350 12.96 4.27 -39.18
CA THR A 350 13.70 5.34 -39.86
C THR A 350 13.32 5.27 -41.33
N ALA A 351 12.78 6.37 -41.88
CA ALA A 351 12.55 6.51 -43.30
C ALA A 351 13.89 6.44 -44.05
N PRO A 352 13.99 5.69 -45.17
CA PRO A 352 15.18 5.72 -45.99
C PRO A 352 15.26 7.06 -46.73
N THR A 353 16.47 7.65 -46.72
CA THR A 353 16.88 8.79 -47.54
C THR A 353 16.89 8.48 -49.02
#